data_AF-A0A2N4S9K9-F1
#
_entry.id   AF-A0A2N4S9K9-F1
#
_cell.length_a   1.000
_cell.length_b   1.000
_cell.length_c   1.000
_cell.angle_alpha   90.00
_cell.angle_beta   90.00
_cell.angle_gamma   90.00
#
_symmetry.space_group_name_H-M   'P 1'
#
loop_
_entity.id
_entity.type
_entity.pdbx_description
1 polymer ?
#
loop_
_entity_poly.entity_id
_entity_poly.type
_entity_poly.pdbx_seq_one_letter_code
_entity_poly.pdbx_strand_id
1 'polypeptide(L)' 'MKGRKIILLILWILLGIIAIATLSLYFTLPHWKGIYVAIMGGFLILNLLVIIFFVNRNFKN' A
#
# COMPACT_ATOMS: atom_id res chain seq x y z
N MET A 1 -18.80 6.46 12.19
CA MET A 1 -18.30 7.78 11.76
C MET A 1 -16.80 8.08 12.03
N LYS A 2 -16.22 7.86 13.23
CA LYS A 2 -14.75 8.03 13.46
C LYS A 2 -13.90 6.85 12.94
N GLY A 3 -14.39 5.62 13.12
CA GLY A 3 -13.67 4.40 12.75
C GLY A 3 -13.29 4.31 11.26
N ARG A 4 -14.21 4.65 10.35
CA ARG A 4 -13.92 4.67 8.89
C ARG A 4 -12.79 5.62 8.54
N LYS A 5 -12.82 6.85 9.07
CA LYS A 5 -11.76 7.85 8.85
C LYS A 5 -10.42 7.34 9.36
N ILE A 6 -10.41 6.70 10.54
CA ILE A 6 -9.19 6.13 11.13
C ILE A 6 -8.66 4.97 10.26
N ILE A 7 -9.52 4.04 9.84
CA ILE A 7 -9.13 2.91 8.98
C ILE A 7 -8.56 3.40 7.65
N LEU A 8 -9.22 4.35 7.00
CA LEU A 8 -8.72 4.93 5.75
C LEU A 8 -7.39 5.65 5.95
N LEU A 9 -7.24 6.41 7.05
CA LEU A 9 -6.00 7.10 7.36
C LEU A 9 -4.85 6.11 7.59
N ILE A 10 -5.09 5.02 8.33
CA ILE A 10 -4.11 3.94 8.53
C ILE A 10 -3.73 3.30 7.19
N LEU A 11 -4.70 2.97 6.34
CA LEU A 11 -4.44 2.39 5.02
C LEU A 11 -3.59 3.31 4.13
N TRP A 12 -3.86 4.62 4.14
CA TRP A 12 -3.07 5.61 3.41
C TRP A 12 -1.64 5.73 3.94
N ILE A 13 -1.45 5.72 5.27
CA ILE A 13 -0.12 5.71 5.89
C ILE A 13 0.64 4.45 5.47
N LEU A 14 -0.01 3.28 5.53
CA LEU A 14 0.60 2.00 5.17
C LEU A 14 1.05 2.01 3.70
N LEU A 15 0.21 2.55 2.82
CA LEU A 15 0.49 2.67 1.39
C LEU A 15 1.73 3.54 1.13
N GLY A 16 1.86 4.66 1.86
CA GLY A 16 3.04 5.52 1.80
C GLY A 16 4.32 4.81 2.28
N ILE A 17 4.26 4.11 3.42
CA ILE A 17 5.40 3.36 3.97
C ILE A 17 5.87 2.28 3.00
N ILE A 18 4.94 1.50 2.43
CA ILE A 18 5.24 0.43 1.48
C ILE A 18 5.87 0.99 0.21
N ALA A 19 5.37 2.11 -0.32
CA ALA A 19 5.93 2.74 -1.50
C ALA A 19 7.39 3.18 -1.26
N ILE A 20 7.66 3.85 -0.13
CA ILE A 20 9.02 4.31 0.23
C ILE A 20 9.96 3.12 0.44
N ALA A 21 9.51 2.08 1.14
CA ALA A 21 10.30 0.88 1.38
C ALA A 21 10.63 0.15 0.07
N THR A 22 9.64 0.01 -0.82
CA THR A 22 9.80 -0.64 -2.12
C THR A 22 10.80 0.12 -3.00
N LEU A 23 10.70 1.45 -3.06
CA LEU A 23 11.65 2.29 -3.79
C LEU A 23 13.05 2.19 -3.20
N SER A 24 13.18 2.29 -1.88
CA SER A 24 14.49 2.18 -1.20
C SER A 24 15.16 0.83 -1.47
N LEU A 25 14.41 -0.26 -1.42
CA LEU A 25 14.91 -1.60 -1.70
C LEU A 25 15.25 -1.79 -3.19
N TYR A 26 14.48 -1.19 -4.10
CA TYR A 26 14.78 -1.24 -5.54
C TYR A 26 16.16 -0.63 -5.86
N PHE A 27 16.51 0.50 -5.23
CA PHE A 27 17.79 1.17 -5.48
C PHE A 27 18.98 0.59 -4.70
N THR A 28 18.73 -0.12 -3.59
CA THR A 28 19.82 -0.66 -2.73
C THR A 28 20.15 -2.13 -3.02
N LEU A 29 19.19 -2.90 -3.54
CA LEU A 29 19.38 -4.32 -3.82
C LEU A 29 19.99 -4.57 -5.21
N PRO A 30 20.64 -5.73 -5.41
CA PRO A 30 21.00 -6.19 -6.73
C PRO A 30 19.80 -6.23 -7.67
N HIS A 31 20.02 -5.89 -8.94
CA HIS A 31 18.98 -5.60 -9.94
C HIS A 31 17.81 -6.60 -9.95
N TRP A 32 18.09 -7.91 -9.92
CA TRP A 32 17.08 -8.96 -9.89
C TRP A 32 16.22 -8.97 -8.62
N LYS A 33 16.82 -8.71 -7.44
CA LYS A 33 16.09 -8.62 -6.18
C LYS A 33 15.30 -7.32 -6.10
N GLY A 34 15.85 -6.22 -6.63
CA GLY A 34 15.14 -4.95 -6.74
C GLY A 34 13.86 -5.09 -7.57
N ILE A 35 13.94 -5.71 -8.75
CA ILE A 35 12.78 -5.98 -9.61
C ILE A 35 11.75 -6.86 -8.91
N TYR A 36 12.18 -7.94 -8.26
CA TYR A 36 11.28 -8.82 -7.51
C TYR A 36 10.52 -8.05 -6.41
N VAL A 37 11.23 -7.23 -5.63
CA VAL A 37 10.63 -6.41 -4.57
C VAL A 37 9.71 -5.34 -5.15
N ALA A 38 10.06 -4.73 -6.28
CA ALA A 38 9.20 -3.75 -6.96
C ALA A 38 7.87 -4.35 -7.41
N ILE A 39 7.89 -5.56 -7.98
CA ILE A 39 6.67 -6.27 -8.41
C ILE A 39 5.82 -6.65 -7.20
N MET A 40 6.43 -7.23 -6.16
CA MET A 40 5.71 -7.63 -4.95
C MET A 40 5.16 -6.43 -4.18
N GLY A 41 5.94 -5.35 -4.05
CA GLY A 41 5.51 -4.10 -3.46
C GLY A 41 4.37 -3.46 -4.24
N GLY A 42 4.46 -3.46 -5.58
CA GLY A 42 3.38 -3.03 -6.47
C GLY A 42 2.09 -3.84 -6.28
N PHE A 43 2.20 -5.17 -6.20
CA PHE A 43 1.05 -6.04 -5.94
C PHE A 43 0.40 -5.74 -4.58
N LEU A 44 1.21 -5.48 -3.54
CA LEU A 44 0.74 -5.12 -2.21
C LEU A 44 0.02 -3.75 -2.20
N ILE A 45 0.56 -2.77 -2.92
CA ILE A 45 -0.06 -1.44 -3.10
C ILE A 45 -1.42 -1.57 -3.80
N LEU A 46 -1.50 -2.35 -4.89
CA LEU A 46 -2.76 -2.60 -5.59
C LEU A 46 -3.80 -3.24 -4.67
N ASN A 47 -3.38 -4.21 -3.85
CA ASN A 47 -4.26 -4.83 -2.85
C ASN A 47 -4.80 -3.80 -1.84
N LEU A 48 -3.94 -2.93 -1.33
CA LEU A 48 -4.34 -1.86 -0.40
C LEU A 48 -5.32 -0.87 -1.05
N LEU A 49 -5.12 -0.52 -2.32
CA LEU A 49 -6.05 0.33 -3.06
C LEU A 49 -7.43 -0.32 -3.22
N VAL A 50 -7.47 -1.63 -3.50
CA VAL A 50 -8.72 -2.39 -3.56
C VAL A 50 -9.42 -2.38 -2.20
N ILE A 51 -8.68 -2.60 -1.10
CA ILE A 51 -9.23 -2.52 0.26
C ILE A 51 -9.79 -1.12 0.55
N ILE A 52 -9.06 -0.05 0.22
CA ILE A 52 -9.52 1.33 0.36
C ILE A 52 -10.83 1.55 -0.41
N PHE A 53 -10.92 1.05 -1.65
CA PHE A 53 -12.12 1.12 -2.47
C PHE A 53 -13.31 0.41 -1.81
N PHE A 54 -13.10 -0.82 -1.34
CA PHE A 54 -14.13 -1.59 -0.62
C PHE A 54 -14.57 -0.88 0.68
N VAL A 55 -13.64 -0.36 1.47
CA VAL A 55 -13.94 0.37 2.70
C VAL A 55 -14.77 1.62 2.38
N ASN A 56 -14.39 2.38 1.36
CA ASN A 56 -15.11 3.60 0.99
C ASN A 56 -16.51 3.31 0.43
N ARG A 57 -16.69 2.20 -0.28
CA ARG A 57 -17.99 1.81 -0.87
C ARG A 57 -18.94 1.19 0.15
N ASN A 58 -18.44 0.31 1.02
CA ASN A 58 -19.27 -0.53 1.90
C ASN A 58 -19.45 0.04 3.31
N PHE A 59 -18.51 0.85 3.81
CA PHE A 59 -18.70 1.57 5.09
C PHE A 59 -19.41 2.92 4.87
N LYS A 60 -20.50 2.90 4.10
CA LYS A 60 -21.48 3.99 4.02
C LYS A 60 -22.50 3.78 5.14
N ASN A 61 -22.14 4.20 6.36
CA ASN A 61 -23.05 4.55 7.47
C ASN A 61 -22.26 5.33 8.54
#